data_AF-A0A1F2V6B0-F1
#
_entry.id   AF-A0A1F2V6B0-F1
#
_cell.length_a   1.000
_cell.length_b   1.000
_cell.length_c   1.000
_cell.angle_alpha   90.00
_cell.angle_beta   90.00
_cell.angle_gamma   90.00
#
_symmetry.space_group_name_H-M   'P 1'
#
loop_
_entity.id
_entity.type
_entity.pdbx_description
1 polymer ?
#
loop_
_entity_poly.entity_id
_entity_poly.type
_entity_poly.pdbx_seq_one_letter_code
_entity_poly.pdbx_strand_id
1 'polypeptide(L)'
;MLLGAERRVRIRQRLEPILKEYNPELQFAAVFVDSTREYLGVVLQLGERPLLLKFRWVDFISNPDTFLRDEVFAQLHQKLDRQD
;
A
#
# COMPACT_ATOMS: atom_id res chain seq x y z
N MET A 1 -4.74 12.28 -8.31
CA MET A 1 -5.51 11.90 -9.52
C MET A 1 -5.94 10.44 -9.42
N LEU A 2 -7.11 10.08 -9.99
CA LEU A 2 -7.56 8.69 -10.04
C LEU A 2 -6.74 7.91 -11.08
N LEU A 3 -6.19 6.75 -10.68
CA LEU A 3 -5.52 5.83 -11.59
C LEU A 3 -6.57 5.11 -12.46
N GLY A 4 -6.21 4.87 -13.73
CA GLY A 4 -7.03 4.04 -14.62
C GLY A 4 -7.28 2.65 -14.02
N ALA A 5 -8.43 2.04 -14.38
CA ALA A 5 -8.90 0.80 -13.76
C ALA A 5 -7.87 -0.34 -13.78
N GLU A 6 -7.22 -0.56 -14.93
CA GLU A 6 -6.20 -1.61 -15.09
C GLU A 6 -5.01 -1.43 -14.15
N ARG A 7 -4.55 -0.19 -13.98
CA ARG A 7 -3.40 0.11 -13.12
C ARG A 7 -3.73 -0.14 -11.65
N ARG A 8 -4.96 0.19 -11.22
CA ARG A 8 -5.44 -0.13 -9.86
C ARG A 8 -5.47 -1.63 -9.62
N VAL A 9 -5.92 -2.41 -10.61
CA VAL A 9 -5.94 -3.88 -10.52
C VAL A 9 -4.52 -4.43 -10.37
N ARG A 10 -3.57 -3.98 -11.19
CA ARG A 10 -2.16 -4.42 -11.09
C ARG A 10 -1.51 -4.08 -9.75
N ILE A 11 -1.75 -2.87 -9.25
CA ILE A 11 -1.22 -2.45 -7.93
C ILE A 11 -1.82 -3.32 -6.82
N ARG A 12 -3.13 -3.57 -6.86
CA ARG A 12 -3.80 -4.45 -5.90
C ARG A 12 -3.22 -5.87 -5.96
N GLN A 13 -3.14 -6.48 -7.15
CA GLN A 13 -2.59 -7.83 -7.34
C GLN A 13 -1.19 -7.98 -6.78
N ARG A 14 -0.38 -6.92 -6.86
CA ARG A 14 0.98 -6.89 -6.34
C ARG A 14 1.05 -6.78 -4.82
N LEU A 15 0.21 -5.91 -4.23
CA LEU A 15 0.26 -5.64 -2.79
C LEU A 15 -0.56 -6.62 -1.96
N GLU A 16 -1.65 -7.15 -2.49
CA GLU A 16 -2.58 -8.00 -1.75
C GLU A 16 -1.91 -9.25 -1.14
N PRO A 17 -1.02 -10.00 -1.84
CA PRO A 17 -0.28 -11.11 -1.24
C PRO A 17 0.60 -10.67 -0.06
N ILE A 18 1.29 -9.53 -0.19
CA ILE A 18 2.17 -8.97 0.84
C ILE A 18 1.35 -8.57 2.08
N LEU A 19 0.18 -7.96 1.87
CA LEU A 19 -0.72 -7.56 2.95
C LEU A 19 -1.26 -8.79 3.70
N LYS A 20 -1.67 -9.83 2.96
CA LYS A 20 -2.15 -11.08 3.56
C LYS A 20 -1.08 -11.86 4.30
N GLU A 21 0.17 -11.78 3.83
CA GLU A 21 1.32 -12.32 4.55
C GLU A 21 1.53 -11.62 5.90
N TYR A 22 1.37 -10.29 5.94
CA TYR A 22 1.50 -9.52 7.18
C TYR A 22 0.34 -9.77 8.15
N ASN A 23 -0.89 -9.59 7.68
CA ASN A 23 -2.11 -9.81 8.45
C ASN A 23 -3.28 -10.15 7.50
N PRO A 24 -3.89 -11.35 7.63
CA PRO A 24 -4.96 -11.79 6.74
C PRO A 24 -6.24 -10.93 6.81
N GLU A 25 -6.43 -10.14 7.87
CA GLU A 25 -7.58 -9.24 8.03
C GLU A 25 -7.40 -7.92 7.29
N LEU A 26 -6.19 -7.57 6.84
CA LEU A 26 -5.98 -6.36 6.05
C LEU A 26 -6.70 -6.45 4.71
N GLN A 27 -7.46 -5.41 4.38
CA GLN A 27 -8.18 -5.27 3.12
C GLN A 27 -7.66 -4.08 2.33
N PHE A 28 -7.47 -4.26 1.02
CA PHE A 28 -7.12 -3.18 0.11
C PHE A 28 -8.37 -2.37 -0.24
N ALA A 29 -8.49 -1.15 0.29
CA ALA A 29 -9.67 -0.31 0.10
C ALA A 29 -9.55 0.55 -1.18
N ALA A 30 -8.46 1.31 -1.32
CA ALA A 30 -8.30 2.25 -2.42
C ALA A 30 -6.83 2.53 -2.76
N VAL A 31 -6.60 3.10 -3.94
CA VAL A 31 -5.28 3.57 -4.37
C VAL A 31 -5.40 4.82 -5.21
N PHE A 32 -4.48 5.75 -4.99
CA PHE A 32 -4.39 7.01 -5.69
C PHE A 32 -2.94 7.46 -5.84
N VAL A 33 -2.68 8.30 -6.83
CA VAL A 33 -1.43 9.07 -6.90
C VAL A 33 -1.73 10.52 -6.56
N ASP A 34 -0.76 11.21 -5.98
CA ASP A 34 -0.83 12.65 -5.80
C ASP A 34 -0.89 13.40 -7.15
N SER A 35 -1.02 14.72 -7.10
CA SER A 35 -1.11 15.56 -8.31
C SER A 35 0.20 15.59 -9.09
N THR A 36 1.35 15.52 -8.41
CA THR A 36 2.69 15.52 -9.00
C THR A 36 3.10 14.14 -9.55
N ARG A 37 2.36 13.08 -9.22
CA ARG A 37 2.69 11.67 -9.51
C ARG A 37 4.01 11.23 -8.90
N GLU A 38 4.41 11.86 -7.80
CA GLU A 38 5.61 11.51 -7.05
C GLU A 38 5.32 10.42 -6.03
N TYR A 39 4.10 10.38 -5.49
CA TYR A 39 3.72 9.43 -4.47
C TYR A 39 2.47 8.62 -4.83
N LEU A 40 2.52 7.35 -4.45
CA LEU A 40 1.41 6.43 -4.43
C LEU A 40 0.85 6.33 -3.00
N GLY A 41 -0.42 6.64 -2.84
CA GLY A 41 -1.18 6.38 -1.62
C GLY A 41 -2.01 5.13 -1.76
N VAL A 42 -1.87 4.20 -0.81
CA VAL A 42 -2.68 2.98 -0.72
C VAL A 42 -3.44 2.99 0.60
N VAL A 43 -4.76 2.98 0.50
CA VAL A 43 -5.65 2.90 1.65
C VAL A 43 -5.96 1.44 1.94
N LEU A 44 -5.70 1.05 3.17
CA LEU A 44 -6.01 -0.26 3.72
C LEU A 44 -7.06 -0.12 4.81
N GLN A 45 -7.75 -1.21 5.09
CA GLN A 45 -8.72 -1.31 6.17
C GLN A 45 -8.36 -2.50 7.06
N LEU A 46 -8.26 -2.28 8.37
CA LEU A 46 -8.14 -3.32 9.40
C LEU A 46 -9.29 -3.16 10.39
N GLY A 47 -10.31 -4.02 10.29
CA GLY A 47 -11.58 -3.81 11.01
C GLY A 47 -12.20 -2.46 10.62
N GLU A 48 -12.44 -1.57 11.59
CA GLU A 48 -12.94 -0.21 11.34
C GLU A 48 -11.83 0.85 11.16
N ARG A 49 -10.56 0.44 11.22
CA ARG A 49 -9.42 1.37 11.18
C ARG A 49 -8.87 1.52 9.75
N PRO A 50 -8.93 2.71 9.14
CA PRO A 50 -8.25 2.98 7.88
C PRO A 50 -6.76 3.25 8.11
N LEU A 51 -5.91 2.68 7.26
CA LEU A 51 -4.46 2.89 7.25
C LEU A 51 -4.03 3.40 5.88
N LEU A 52 -3.11 4.38 5.86
CA LEU A 52 -2.53 4.89 4.62
C LEU A 52 -1.07 4.47 4.51
N LEU A 53 -0.74 3.65 3.52
CA LEU A 53 0.63 3.41 3.08
C LEU A 53 1.00 4.43 2.01
N LYS A 54 2.24 4.92 2.06
CA LYS A 54 2.77 5.92 1.12
C LYS A 54 4.07 5.39 0.53
N PHE A 55 4.14 5.36 -0.80
CA PHE A 55 5.33 4.95 -1.54
C PHE A 55 5.75 6.05 -2.49
N ARG A 56 7.05 6.19 -2.78
CA ARG A 56 7.45 6.95 -3.98
C ARG A 56 7.01 6.17 -5.21
N TRP A 57 6.39 6.84 -6.17
CA TRP A 57 5.85 6.19 -7.35
C TRP A 57 6.94 5.48 -8.16
N VAL A 58 8.09 6.12 -8.34
CA VAL A 58 9.23 5.55 -9.08
C VAL A 58 9.79 4.32 -8.38
N ASP A 59 9.96 4.38 -7.06
CA ASP A 59 10.47 3.26 -6.28
C ASP A 59 9.47 2.10 -6.32
N PHE A 60 8.17 2.41 -6.23
CA PHE A 60 7.12 1.42 -6.33
C PHE A 60 7.20 0.64 -7.64
N ILE A 61 7.32 1.31 -8.79
CA ILE A 61 7.33 0.63 -10.09
C ILE A 61 8.66 -0.05 -10.41
N SER A 62 9.78 0.43 -9.85
CA SER A 62 11.12 0.01 -10.25
C SER A 62 11.71 -1.10 -9.37
N ASN A 63 11.33 -1.13 -8.10
CA ASN A 63 11.89 -2.07 -7.14
C ASN A 63 11.18 -3.43 -7.19
N PRO A 64 11.88 -4.53 -6.82
CA PRO A 64 11.29 -5.86 -6.72
C PRO A 64 10.33 -5.97 -5.53
N ASP A 65 9.53 -7.03 -5.53
CA ASP A 65 8.50 -7.27 -4.51
C ASP A 65 9.09 -7.51 -3.11
N THR A 66 10.31 -8.02 -3.00
CA THR A 66 11.03 -8.17 -1.73
C THR A 66 11.25 -6.82 -1.05
N PHE A 67 11.70 -5.82 -1.81
CA PHE A 67 11.87 -4.46 -1.30
C PHE A 67 10.54 -3.85 -0.87
N LEU A 68 9.50 -4.02 -1.68
CA LEU A 68 8.16 -3.51 -1.34
C LEU A 68 7.59 -4.17 -0.10
N ARG A 69 7.83 -5.47 0.09
CA ARG A 69 7.42 -6.19 1.28
C ARG A 69 8.03 -5.56 2.54
N ASP A 70 9.34 -5.34 2.53
CA ASP A 70 10.04 -4.74 3.67
C ASP A 70 9.50 -3.33 3.96
N GLU A 71 9.26 -2.53 2.93
CA GLU A 71 8.69 -1.18 3.07
C GLU A 71 7.26 -1.20 3.62
N VAL A 72 6.40 -2.10 3.12
CA VAL A 72 5.03 -2.30 3.62
C VAL A 72 5.06 -2.66 5.10
N PHE A 73 5.88 -3.65 5.48
CA PHE A 73 5.95 -4.15 6.85
C PHE A 73 6.46 -3.06 7.79
N ALA A 74 7.50 -2.32 7.39
CA ALA A 74 8.02 -1.20 8.16
C ALA A 74 6.96 -0.11 8.40
N GLN A 75 6.19 0.25 7.37
CA GLN A 75 5.12 1.25 7.51
C GLN A 75 3.96 0.75 8.38
N LEU A 76 3.61 -0.54 8.29
CA LEU A 76 2.54 -1.13 9.11
C LEU A 76 2.95 -1.21 10.58
N HIS A 77 4.15 -1.69 10.90
CA HIS A 77 4.66 -1.66 12.28
C HIS A 77 4.62 -0.26 12.86
N GLN A 78 5.16 0.75 12.15
CA GLN A 78 5.15 2.13 12.65
C GLN A 78 3.75 2.70 12.91
N LYS A 79 2.73 2.25 12.17
CA LYS A 79 1.35 2.75 12.29
C LYS A 79 0.55 2.02 13.35
N LEU A 80 0.81 0.74 13.53
CA LEU A 80 0.14 -0.07 14.54
C LEU A 80 0.80 0.12 15.91
N ASP A 81 2.13 0.23 15.99
CA ASP A 81 2.87 0.40 17.25
C ASP A 81 2.72 1.80 17.87
N ARG A 82 2.48 2.85 17.06
CA ARG A 82 2.32 4.23 17.55
C ARG A 82 0.94 4.51 18.17
N GLN A 83 0.07 3.51 18.25
CA GLN A 83 -1.32 3.69 18.67
C GLN A 83 -1.75 2.77 19.83
N ASP A 84 -0.79 2.11 20.48
CA ASP A 84 -0.89 1.56 21.84
C ASP A 84 -0.19 2.50 22.84
#